data_AF-A0A0N1B1Y0-F1
#
_entry.id   AF-A0A0N1B1Y0-F1
#
_cell.length_a   1.000
_cell.length_b   1.000
_cell.length_c   1.000
_cell.angle_alpha   90.00
_cell.angle_beta   90.00
_cell.angle_gamma   90.00
#
_symmetry.space_group_name_H-M   'P 1'
#
loop_
_entity.id
_entity.type
_entity.pdbx_description
1 polymer ?
#
loop_
_entity_poly.entity_id
_entity_poly.type
_entity_poly.pdbx_seq_one_letter_code
_entity_poly.pdbx_strand_id
1 'polypeptide(L)'
;METHATAKGPVRYRAYFWLMNASFVASIGLLLHFAIYFAAGTPGWGLPEGVASMLYWGFVYPLTTLIPLILLLAWFLRDDYAAALWKRTTVVLAYGVAIAPVLLVAASWLAYDVLTKGTPAYEAWDAFYLALIEGGSGRDILTFTWHVYMLLFVLIFQFLRWRDSR
;
A
#
# COMPACT_ATOMS: atom_id res chain seq x y z
N MET A 1 -16.72 -5.37 39.17
CA MET A 1 -15.47 -6.06 38.75
C MET A 1 -14.74 -5.06 37.85
N GLU A 2 -14.00 -4.15 38.47
CA GLU A 2 -13.28 -3.10 37.75
C GLU A 2 -12.04 -3.72 37.12
N THR A 3 -12.04 -3.88 35.80
CA THR A 3 -10.85 -4.27 35.07
C THR A 3 -9.86 -3.12 35.13
N HIS A 4 -8.85 -3.24 36.00
CA HIS A 4 -7.68 -2.37 36.01
C HIS A 4 -7.10 -2.31 34.59
N ALA A 5 -7.42 -1.22 33.87
CA ALA A 5 -6.78 -0.86 32.63
C ALA A 5 -5.31 -0.55 32.96
N THR A 6 -4.46 -1.57 32.84
CA THR A 6 -3.02 -1.39 32.95
C THR A 6 -2.62 -0.39 31.86
N ALA A 7 -2.17 0.79 32.29
CA ALA A 7 -1.66 1.81 31.40
C ALA A 7 -0.49 1.20 30.61
N LYS A 8 -0.75 0.73 29.36
CA LYS A 8 0.32 0.09 28.58
C LYS A 8 1.41 1.14 28.35
N GLY A 9 2.68 0.72 28.38
CA GLY A 9 3.80 1.65 28.46
C GLY A 9 3.91 2.60 27.25
N PRO A 10 4.33 3.86 27.46
CA PRO A 10 4.38 4.91 26.42
C PRO A 10 5.27 4.55 25.21
N VAL A 11 6.24 3.66 25.39
CA VAL A 11 7.16 3.22 24.33
C VAL A 11 6.46 2.36 23.28
N ARG A 12 5.55 1.47 23.68
CA ARG A 12 4.87 0.55 22.75
C ARG A 12 3.98 1.31 21.77
N TYR A 13 3.27 2.31 22.26
CA TYR A 13 2.39 3.16 21.44
C TYR A 13 3.18 4.03 20.47
N ARG A 14 4.29 4.60 20.93
CA ARG A 14 5.21 5.35 20.06
C ARG A 14 5.73 4.44 18.95
N ALA A 15 6.13 3.21 19.27
CA ALA A 15 6.60 2.25 18.28
C ALA A 15 5.54 1.98 17.19
N TYR A 16 4.26 1.82 17.55
CA TYR A 16 3.18 1.64 16.57
C TYR A 16 3.13 2.77 15.54
N PHE A 17 3.10 4.03 16.01
CA PHE A 17 3.04 5.19 15.12
C PHE A 17 4.35 5.43 14.36
N TRP A 18 5.50 5.11 14.94
CA TRP A 18 6.79 5.22 14.26
C TRP A 18 6.90 4.23 13.10
N LEU A 19 6.52 2.97 13.34
CA LEU A 19 6.47 1.95 12.30
C LEU A 19 5.44 2.30 11.22
N MET A 20 4.27 2.84 11.60
CA MET A 20 3.27 3.30 10.64
C MET A 20 3.77 4.48 9.80
N ASN A 21 4.52 5.42 10.41
CA ASN A 21 5.14 6.53 9.70
C ASN A 21 6.24 6.05 8.74
N ALA A 22 7.09 5.13 9.18
CA ALA A 22 8.12 4.54 8.32
C ALA A 22 7.49 3.80 7.13
N SER A 23 6.42 3.03 7.39
CA SER A 23 5.64 2.35 6.36
C SER A 23 5.03 3.33 5.36
N PHE A 24 4.52 4.47 5.85
CA PHE A 24 3.96 5.53 5.00
C PHE A 24 5.02 6.17 4.11
N VAL A 25 6.17 6.55 4.66
CA VAL A 25 7.28 7.12 3.87
C VAL A 25 7.75 6.13 2.81
N ALA A 26 7.91 4.84 3.17
CA ALA A 26 8.26 3.80 2.21
C ALA A 26 7.19 3.63 1.11
N SER A 27 5.91 3.72 1.47
CA SER A 27 4.79 3.65 0.52
C SER A 27 4.81 4.82 -0.47
N ILE A 28 5.04 6.05 0.01
CA ILE A 28 5.19 7.23 -0.85
C ILE A 28 6.42 7.08 -1.76
N GLY A 29 7.55 6.62 -1.23
CA GLY A 29 8.75 6.37 -2.01
C GLY A 29 8.52 5.33 -3.13
N LEU A 30 7.79 4.27 -2.83
CA LEU A 30 7.41 3.25 -3.82
C LEU A 30 6.47 3.82 -4.90
N LEU A 31 5.46 4.60 -4.51
CA LEU A 31 4.56 5.24 -5.47
C LEU A 31 5.29 6.23 -6.38
N LEU A 32 6.22 7.02 -5.83
CA LEU A 32 7.07 7.92 -6.61
C LEU A 32 7.98 7.15 -7.57
N HIS A 33 8.52 6.01 -7.13
CA HIS A 33 9.32 5.14 -8.00
C HIS A 33 8.51 4.68 -9.21
N PHE A 34 7.28 4.18 -9.00
CA PHE A 34 6.40 3.79 -10.10
C PHE A 34 6.08 4.98 -11.01
N ALA A 35 5.76 6.14 -10.45
CA ALA A 35 5.47 7.34 -11.24
C ALA A 35 6.66 7.75 -12.13
N ILE A 36 7.89 7.72 -11.60
CA ILE A 36 9.11 8.00 -12.36
C ILE A 36 9.35 6.93 -13.43
N TYR A 37 9.18 5.65 -13.09
CA TYR A 37 9.33 4.56 -14.05
C TYR A 37 8.35 4.70 -15.22
N PHE A 38 7.08 5.02 -14.95
CA PHE A 38 6.09 5.26 -16.01
C PHE A 38 6.39 6.51 -16.84
N ALA A 39 6.90 7.58 -16.22
CA ALA A 39 7.17 8.84 -16.91
C ALA A 39 8.48 8.84 -17.72
N ALA A 40 9.52 8.18 -17.21
CA ALA A 40 10.89 8.27 -17.73
C ALA A 40 11.48 6.94 -18.21
N GLY A 41 10.82 5.81 -17.96
CA GLY A 41 11.28 4.47 -18.35
C GLY A 41 12.53 3.99 -17.60
N THR A 42 12.96 4.67 -16.53
CA THR A 42 14.18 4.34 -15.80
C THR A 42 13.90 3.36 -14.65
N PRO A 43 14.33 2.08 -14.74
CA PRO A 43 14.15 1.12 -13.66
C PRO A 43 15.11 1.38 -12.48
N GLY A 44 14.78 0.85 -11.31
CA GLY A 44 15.71 0.71 -10.19
C GLY A 44 16.29 2.01 -9.60
N TRP A 45 15.62 3.16 -9.75
CA TRP A 45 16.11 4.47 -9.27
C TRP A 45 17.45 4.90 -9.89
N GLY A 46 17.82 4.31 -11.03
CA GLY A 46 19.16 4.51 -11.62
C GLY A 46 20.30 3.85 -10.85
N LEU A 47 20.00 2.97 -9.88
CA LEU A 47 20.99 2.21 -9.12
C LEU A 47 21.37 0.91 -9.85
N PRO A 48 22.57 0.37 -9.61
CA PRO A 48 22.92 -0.97 -10.06
C PRO A 48 21.93 -2.01 -9.53
N GLU A 49 21.59 -3.01 -10.36
CA GLU A 49 20.52 -3.98 -10.08
C GLU A 49 20.65 -4.68 -8.71
N GLY A 50 21.87 -5.06 -8.31
CA GLY A 50 22.13 -5.67 -7.01
C GLY A 50 21.82 -4.74 -5.83
N VAL A 51 22.15 -3.45 -5.96
CA VAL A 51 21.89 -2.43 -4.94
C VAL A 51 20.40 -2.13 -4.86
N ALA A 52 19.74 -1.96 -6.02
CA ALA A 52 18.29 -1.74 -6.09
C ALA A 52 17.52 -2.91 -5.45
N SER A 53 17.90 -4.14 -5.77
CA SER A 53 17.30 -5.36 -5.22
C SER A 53 17.50 -5.47 -3.71
N MET A 54 18.71 -5.18 -3.21
CA MET A 54 19.00 -5.19 -1.78
C MET A 54 18.15 -4.16 -1.02
N LEU A 55 18.02 -2.95 -1.55
CA LEU A 55 17.18 -1.90 -0.94
C LEU A 55 15.70 -2.28 -0.95
N TYR A 56 15.23 -2.83 -2.07
CA TYR A 56 13.85 -3.26 -2.21
C TYR A 56 13.52 -4.36 -1.19
N TRP A 57 14.27 -5.46 -1.18
CA TRP A 57 13.98 -6.60 -0.30
C TRP A 57 14.33 -6.35 1.17
N GLY A 58 15.37 -5.56 1.44
CA GLY A 58 15.83 -5.28 2.80
C GLY A 58 15.01 -4.23 3.53
N PHE A 59 14.44 -3.25 2.82
CA PHE A 59 13.78 -2.09 3.44
C PHE A 59 12.39 -1.83 2.88
N VAL A 60 12.27 -1.66 1.55
CA VAL A 60 10.99 -1.24 0.94
C VAL A 60 9.92 -2.29 1.16
N TYR A 61 10.19 -3.54 0.80
CA TYR A 61 9.22 -4.64 0.90
C TYR A 61 8.78 -4.91 2.35
N PRO A 62 9.68 -5.02 3.35
CA PRO A 62 9.26 -5.12 4.74
C PRO A 62 8.40 -3.95 5.22
N LEU A 63 8.76 -2.70 4.87
CA LEU A 63 8.04 -1.51 5.31
C LEU A 63 6.70 -1.30 4.60
N THR A 64 6.53 -1.80 3.38
CA THR A 64 5.29 -1.66 2.61
C THR A 64 4.36 -2.87 2.74
N THR A 65 4.87 -4.03 3.17
CA THR A 65 4.09 -5.27 3.25
C THR A 65 4.08 -5.89 4.64
N LEU A 66 5.26 -6.30 5.13
CA LEU A 66 5.35 -7.14 6.34
C LEU A 66 5.02 -6.35 7.61
N ILE A 67 5.56 -5.14 7.74
CA ILE A 67 5.31 -4.27 8.88
C ILE A 67 3.84 -3.82 8.91
N PRO A 68 3.23 -3.34 7.81
CA PRO A 68 1.79 -3.07 7.76
C PRO A 68 0.93 -4.27 8.17
N LEU A 69 1.25 -5.48 7.71
CA LEU A 69 0.57 -6.70 8.14
C LEU A 69 0.67 -6.90 9.65
N ILE A 70 1.88 -6.80 10.21
CA ILE A 70 2.09 -6.92 11.65
C ILE A 70 1.27 -5.84 12.38
N LEU A 71 1.28 -4.59 11.91
CA LEU A 71 0.53 -3.48 12.49
C LEU A 71 -0.99 -3.61 12.33
N LEU A 72 -1.47 -4.32 11.30
CA LEU A 72 -2.87 -4.67 11.07
C LEU A 72 -3.35 -5.73 12.06
N LEU A 73 -2.47 -6.61 12.54
CA LEU A 73 -2.80 -7.70 13.47
C LEU A 73 -2.44 -7.39 14.93
N ALA A 74 -1.46 -6.54 15.18
CA ALA A 74 -0.90 -6.26 16.49
C ALA A 74 -1.80 -5.37 17.37
N TRP A 75 -2.93 -5.91 17.82
CA TRP A 75 -3.85 -5.24 18.74
C TRP A 75 -3.18 -4.82 20.07
N PHE A 76 -2.15 -5.56 20.51
CA PHE A 76 -1.42 -5.29 21.74
C PHE A 76 -0.56 -4.02 21.68
N LEU A 77 -0.19 -3.55 20.48
CA LEU A 77 0.58 -2.32 20.29
C LEU A 77 -0.29 -1.04 20.27
N ARG A 78 -1.61 -1.19 20.17
CA ARG A 78 -2.55 -0.06 20.01
C ARG A 78 -3.04 0.46 21.36
N ASP A 79 -3.09 1.78 21.48
CA ASP A 79 -3.88 2.50 22.49
C ASP A 79 -5.33 2.69 21.98
N ASP A 80 -6.17 3.34 22.78
CA ASP A 80 -7.58 3.56 22.45
C ASP A 80 -7.75 4.41 21.18
N TYR A 81 -6.88 5.40 21.00
CA TYR A 81 -6.87 6.25 19.82
C TYR A 81 -6.48 5.47 18.55
N ALA A 82 -5.36 4.74 18.57
CA ALA A 82 -4.93 3.91 17.46
C ALA A 82 -5.92 2.78 17.16
N ALA A 83 -6.59 2.23 18.18
CA ALA A 83 -7.65 1.24 17.99
C ALA A 83 -8.87 1.84 17.28
N ALA A 84 -9.33 3.03 17.67
CA ALA A 84 -10.43 3.73 17.01
C ALA A 84 -10.08 4.13 15.57
N LEU A 85 -8.85 4.59 15.34
CA LEU A 85 -8.34 4.93 14.02
C LEU A 85 -8.21 3.68 13.13
N TRP A 86 -7.70 2.58 13.67
CA TRP A 86 -7.62 1.29 12.98
C TRP A 86 -9.00 0.80 12.55
N LYS A 87 -10.01 0.83 13.43
CA LYS A 87 -11.39 0.41 13.09
C LYS A 87 -11.95 1.20 11.91
N ARG A 88 -11.79 2.54 11.92
CA ARG A 88 -12.23 3.39 10.82
C ARG A 88 -11.46 3.10 9.53
N THR A 89 -10.14 2.89 9.65
CA THR A 89 -9.29 2.51 8.52
C THR A 89 -9.77 1.20 7.88
N THR A 90 -10.05 0.17 8.68
CA THR A 90 -10.52 -1.12 8.16
C THR A 90 -11.88 -1.04 7.48
N VAL A 91 -12.78 -0.18 7.96
CA VAL A 91 -14.08 0.05 7.33
C VAL A 91 -13.91 0.71 5.95
N VAL A 92 -13.10 1.77 5.87
CA VAL A 92 -12.80 2.43 4.58
C VAL A 92 -12.08 1.47 3.62
N LEU A 93 -11.15 0.67 4.12
CA LEU A 93 -10.43 -0.33 3.34
C LEU A 93 -11.39 -1.40 2.78
N ALA A 94 -12.35 -1.87 3.58
CA ALA A 94 -13.37 -2.81 3.13
C ALA A 94 -14.24 -2.23 2.00
N TYR A 95 -14.66 -0.97 2.10
CA TYR A 95 -15.34 -0.29 1.00
C TYR A 95 -14.45 -0.17 -0.24
N GLY A 96 -13.17 0.17 -0.07
CA GLY A 96 -12.20 0.23 -1.16
C GLY A 96 -12.05 -1.11 -1.89
N VAL A 97 -11.88 -2.20 -1.13
CA VAL A 97 -11.78 -3.56 -1.70
C VAL A 97 -13.08 -3.99 -2.38
N ALA A 98 -14.25 -3.65 -1.82
CA ALA A 98 -15.53 -3.97 -2.44
C ALA A 98 -15.75 -3.26 -3.78
N ILE A 99 -15.25 -2.02 -3.90
CA ILE A 99 -15.42 -1.19 -5.11
C ILE A 99 -14.30 -1.44 -6.14
N ALA A 100 -13.13 -1.93 -5.71
CA ALA A 100 -11.95 -2.10 -6.58
C ALA A 100 -12.22 -2.91 -7.87
N PRO A 101 -12.94 -4.05 -7.86
CA PRO A 101 -13.25 -4.78 -9.10
C PRO A 101 -14.06 -3.95 -10.09
N VAL A 102 -15.03 -3.16 -9.60
CA VAL A 102 -15.87 -2.29 -10.44
C VAL A 102 -15.03 -1.18 -11.06
N LEU A 103 -14.15 -0.55 -10.27
CA LEU A 103 -13.23 0.47 -10.77
C LEU A 103 -12.26 -0.10 -11.80
N LEU A 104 -11.78 -1.33 -11.61
CA LEU A 104 -10.87 -1.97 -12.55
C LEU A 104 -11.56 -2.22 -13.89
N VAL A 105 -12.79 -2.75 -13.88
CA VAL A 105 -13.60 -2.93 -15.09
C VAL A 105 -13.86 -1.60 -15.78
N ALA A 106 -14.26 -0.57 -15.02
CA ALA A 106 -14.50 0.76 -15.57
C ALA A 106 -13.23 1.39 -16.17
N ALA A 107 -12.08 1.24 -15.50
CA ALA A 107 -10.79 1.72 -15.99
C ALA A 107 -10.36 0.98 -17.26
N SER A 108 -10.53 -0.35 -17.31
CA SER A 108 -10.25 -1.14 -18.51
C SER A 108 -11.10 -0.74 -19.70
N TRP A 109 -12.40 -0.50 -19.47
CA TRP A 109 -13.29 -0.04 -20.52
C TRP A 109 -12.87 1.35 -21.02
N LEU A 110 -12.69 2.31 -20.10
CA LEU A 110 -12.26 3.66 -20.46
C LEU A 110 -10.92 3.67 -21.20
N ALA A 111 -9.96 2.84 -20.78
CA ALA A 111 -8.68 2.72 -21.46
C ALA A 111 -8.85 2.19 -22.89
N TYR A 112 -9.71 1.20 -23.12
CA TYR A 112 -9.97 0.67 -24.46
C TYR A 112 -10.61 1.71 -25.39
N ASP A 113 -11.54 2.51 -24.86
CA ASP A 113 -12.30 3.50 -25.66
C ASP A 113 -11.53 4.81 -25.89
N VAL A 114 -10.68 5.22 -24.93
CA VAL A 114 -10.02 6.53 -24.94
C VAL A 114 -8.57 6.45 -25.42
N LEU A 115 -7.83 5.38 -25.08
CA LEU A 115 -6.42 5.28 -25.44
C LEU A 115 -6.28 4.75 -26.86
N THR A 116 -5.66 5.55 -27.73
CA THR A 116 -5.35 5.13 -29.10
C THR A 116 -4.26 4.05 -29.08
N LYS A 117 -4.52 2.91 -29.74
CA LYS A 117 -3.55 1.82 -29.90
C LYS A 117 -2.26 2.31 -30.57
N GLY A 118 -1.13 1.81 -30.09
CA GLY A 118 0.21 2.21 -30.55
C GLY A 118 0.73 3.52 -29.97
N THR A 119 0.05 4.09 -28.98
CA THR A 119 0.61 5.18 -28.17
C THR A 119 1.34 4.61 -26.95
N PRO A 120 2.39 5.28 -26.43
CA PRO A 120 3.08 4.85 -25.21
C PRO A 120 2.15 4.68 -24.00
N ALA A 121 1.09 5.49 -23.93
CA ALA A 121 0.08 5.39 -22.88
C ALA A 121 -0.74 4.11 -22.99
N TYR A 122 -1.15 3.72 -24.21
CA TYR A 122 -1.83 2.44 -24.43
C TYR A 122 -0.91 1.27 -24.13
N GLU A 123 0.36 1.30 -24.58
CA GLU A 123 1.31 0.21 -24.34
C GLU A 123 1.62 0.02 -22.84
N ALA A 124 1.77 1.10 -22.08
CA ALA A 124 1.95 1.03 -20.64
C ALA A 124 0.71 0.48 -19.91
N TRP A 125 -0.49 0.88 -20.34
CA TRP A 125 -1.75 0.33 -19.83
C TRP A 125 -1.89 -1.16 -20.17
N ASP A 126 -1.63 -1.54 -21.42
CA ASP A 126 -1.76 -2.91 -21.93
C ASP A 126 -0.77 -3.83 -21.19
N ALA A 127 0.47 -3.39 -20.97
CA ALA A 127 1.44 -4.13 -20.16
C ALA A 127 0.97 -4.34 -18.71
N PHE A 128 0.38 -3.33 -18.07
CA PHE A 128 -0.21 -3.45 -16.73
C PHE A 128 -1.42 -4.40 -16.72
N TYR A 129 -2.34 -4.23 -17.67
CA TYR A 129 -3.58 -4.99 -17.76
C TYR A 129 -3.30 -6.46 -18.08
N LEU A 130 -2.47 -6.75 -19.07
CA LEU A 130 -2.05 -8.10 -19.43
C LEU A 130 -1.29 -8.80 -18.30
N ALA A 131 -0.46 -8.09 -17.53
CA ALA A 131 0.16 -8.66 -16.33
C ALA A 131 -0.88 -9.09 -15.28
N LEU A 132 -2.02 -8.40 -15.22
CA LEU A 132 -3.13 -8.72 -14.31
C LEU A 132 -3.97 -9.91 -14.80
N ILE A 133 -4.17 -10.07 -16.11
CA ILE A 133 -5.09 -11.07 -16.70
C ILE A 133 -4.42 -12.31 -17.32
N GLU A 134 -3.24 -12.16 -17.93
CA GLU A 134 -2.58 -13.22 -18.73
C GLU A 134 -1.26 -13.71 -18.10
N GLY A 135 -0.50 -12.83 -17.42
CA GLY A 135 0.91 -13.08 -17.10
C GLY A 135 1.25 -13.58 -15.69
N GLY A 136 0.34 -13.47 -14.72
CA GLY A 136 0.64 -13.89 -13.35
C GLY A 136 0.40 -15.38 -13.16
N SER A 137 1.39 -16.11 -12.64
CA SER A 137 1.04 -17.29 -11.84
C SER A 137 0.04 -16.80 -10.78
N GLY A 138 -0.99 -17.57 -10.38
CA GLY A 138 -1.99 -17.07 -9.41
C GLY A 138 -1.34 -16.45 -8.15
N ARG A 139 -0.12 -16.86 -7.82
CA ARG A 139 0.77 -16.27 -6.82
C ARG A 139 1.11 -14.78 -7.08
N ASP A 140 1.41 -14.37 -8.30
CA ASP A 140 1.83 -12.99 -8.61
C ASP A 140 0.66 -12.02 -8.45
N ILE A 141 -0.54 -12.41 -8.90
CA ILE A 141 -1.77 -11.63 -8.70
C ILE A 141 -2.10 -11.52 -7.22
N LEU A 142 -2.00 -12.62 -6.47
CA LEU A 142 -2.22 -12.62 -5.01
C LEU A 142 -1.19 -11.72 -4.30
N THR A 143 0.08 -11.82 -4.69
CA THR A 143 1.16 -11.01 -4.10
C THR A 143 0.96 -9.53 -4.40
N PHE A 144 0.62 -9.18 -5.64
CA PHE A 144 0.31 -7.81 -6.03
C PHE A 144 -0.90 -7.26 -5.28
N THR A 145 -2.01 -8.00 -5.26
CA THR A 145 -3.24 -7.60 -4.56
C THR A 145 -2.98 -7.41 -3.07
N TRP A 146 -2.21 -8.30 -2.46
CA TRP A 146 -1.81 -8.20 -1.06
C TRP A 146 -0.96 -6.95 -0.80
N HIS A 147 -0.01 -6.67 -1.68
CA HIS A 147 0.84 -5.49 -1.58
C HIS A 147 0.02 -4.19 -1.67
N VAL A 148 -0.90 -4.11 -2.65
CA VAL A 148 -1.83 -2.98 -2.81
C VAL A 148 -2.71 -2.82 -1.57
N TYR A 149 -3.24 -3.92 -1.02
CA TYR A 149 -4.05 -3.88 0.19
C TYR A 149 -3.28 -3.28 1.39
N MET A 150 -2.01 -3.68 1.58
CA MET A 150 -1.17 -3.15 2.64
C MET A 150 -0.82 -1.67 2.45
N LEU A 151 -0.53 -1.25 1.21
CA LEU A 151 -0.32 0.15 0.88
C LEU A 151 -1.57 0.98 1.18
N LEU A 152 -2.75 0.53 0.74
CA LEU A 152 -4.02 1.22 1.02
C LEU A 152 -4.29 1.33 2.51
N PHE A 153 -4.06 0.27 3.28
CA PHE A 153 -4.20 0.30 4.74
C PHE A 153 -3.36 1.43 5.35
N VAL A 154 -2.08 1.53 4.99
CA VAL A 154 -1.17 2.56 5.51
C VAL A 154 -1.59 3.97 5.07
N LEU A 155 -1.93 4.14 3.79
CA LEU A 155 -2.34 5.45 3.24
C LEU A 155 -3.63 5.95 3.90
N ILE A 156 -4.65 5.09 3.99
CA ILE A 156 -5.93 5.43 4.64
C ILE A 156 -5.72 5.74 6.11
N PHE A 157 -4.92 4.92 6.82
CA PHE A 157 -4.64 5.14 8.24
C PHE A 157 -4.03 6.53 8.48
N GLN A 158 -3.02 6.89 7.69
CA GLN A 158 -2.33 8.17 7.84
C GLN A 158 -3.18 9.35 7.39
N PHE A 159 -3.99 9.18 6.35
CA PHE A 159 -4.95 10.20 5.93
C PHE A 159 -5.97 10.50 7.04
N LEU A 160 -6.56 9.47 7.64
CA LEU A 160 -7.51 9.63 8.75
C LEU A 160 -6.83 10.26 9.98
N ARG A 161 -5.60 9.86 10.29
CA ARG A 161 -4.82 10.47 11.37
C ARG A 161 -4.56 11.96 11.15
N TRP A 162 -4.15 12.32 9.93
CA TRP A 162 -3.92 13.71 9.56
C TRP A 162 -5.21 14.52 9.65
N ARG A 163 -6.32 13.97 9.16
CA ARG A 163 -7.63 14.62 9.24
C ARG A 163 -8.06 14.87 10.68
N ASP A 164 -7.86 13.90 11.58
CA ASP A 164 -8.24 14.04 12.99
C ASP A 164 -7.31 14.99 13.78
N SER A 165 -6.12 15.30 13.25
CA SER A 165 -5.19 16.26 13.87
C SER A 165 -5.49 17.73 13.53
N ARG A 166 -6.46 17.98 12.65
CA ARG A 166 -6.94 19.30 12.25
C ARG A 166 -8.25 19.61 12.95
#